data_AF-A0A0A8EKI8-F1
#
_entry.id   AF-A0A0A8EKI8-F1
#
_cell.length_a   1.000
_cell.length_b   1.000
_cell.length_c   1.000
_cell.angle_alpha   90.00
_cell.angle_beta   90.00
_cell.angle_gamma   90.00
#
_symmetry.space_group_name_H-M   'P 1'
#
loop_
_entity.id
_entity.type
_entity.pdbx_description
1 polymer ?
#
loop_
_entity_poly.entity_id
_entity_poly.type
_entity_poly.pdbx_seq_one_letter_code
_entity_poly.pdbx_strand_id
1 'polypeptide(L)'
;MSNGETSRFVRLHVELVMEVTDAAQLTGAAFDRITADPALPEEERRQSQETVRDDPAEALAHLIDPFDLVAEVPGTELAQASWSSEEMTDYDPDAEWDAAEWDLADDVDGEG
;
A
#
# COMPACT_ATOMS: atom_id res chain seq x y z
N MET A 1 20.74 33.41 -14.04
CA MET A 1 21.57 32.21 -13.83
C MET A 1 20.63 31.15 -13.32
N SER A 2 20.34 30.14 -14.13
CA SER A 2 19.46 29.04 -13.71
C SER A 2 20.26 28.16 -12.76
N ASN A 3 19.91 28.18 -11.48
CA ASN A 3 20.46 27.22 -10.51
C ASN A 3 20.03 25.84 -10.99
N GLY A 4 20.99 25.05 -11.48
CA GLY A 4 20.79 23.64 -11.76
C GLY A 4 20.61 22.88 -10.47
N GLU A 5 19.38 22.87 -9.94
CA GLU A 5 18.97 21.86 -8.98
C GLU A 5 18.96 20.53 -9.72
N THR A 6 20.07 19.81 -9.62
CA THR A 6 20.14 18.43 -10.10
C THR A 6 19.19 17.65 -9.21
N SER A 7 18.02 17.27 -9.72
CA SER A 7 17.00 16.58 -8.93
C SER A 7 17.63 15.35 -8.27
N ARG A 8 17.64 15.34 -6.93
CA ARG A 8 18.19 14.27 -6.08
C ARG A 8 17.19 13.14 -5.82
N PHE A 9 16.02 13.22 -6.43
CA PHE A 9 14.88 12.35 -6.15
C PHE A 9 14.66 11.39 -7.31
N VAL A 10 14.42 10.12 -6.97
CA VAL A 10 14.11 9.05 -7.92
C VAL A 10 12.69 8.57 -7.61
N ARG A 11 11.81 8.59 -8.63
CA ARG A 11 10.45 8.04 -8.53
C ARG A 11 10.51 6.56 -8.90
N LEU A 12 10.12 5.69 -7.96
CA LEU A 12 9.95 4.26 -8.18
C LEU A 12 8.45 3.97 -8.37
N HIS A 13 8.10 3.17 -9.38
CA HIS A 13 6.76 2.62 -9.56
C HIS A 13 6.85 1.11 -9.28
N VAL A 14 5.93 0.58 -8.47
CA VAL A 14 5.95 -0.82 -8.04
C VAL A 14 4.56 -1.39 -8.21
N GLU A 15 4.46 -2.46 -9.00
CA GLU A 15 3.29 -3.32 -9.12
C GLU A 15 3.66 -4.69 -8.53
N LEU A 16 2.84 -5.21 -7.62
CA LEU A 16 3.07 -6.46 -6.91
C LEU A 16 1.84 -7.35 -7.07
N VAL A 17 2.01 -8.48 -7.74
CA VAL A 17 0.98 -9.52 -7.87
C VAL A 17 1.46 -10.76 -7.12
N MET A 18 0.64 -11.25 -6.20
CA MET A 18 0.98 -12.38 -5.35
C MET A 18 -0.01 -13.52 -5.55
N GLU A 19 0.50 -14.70 -5.89
CA GLU A 19 -0.28 -15.93 -5.89
C GLU A 19 -0.45 -16.45 -4.46
N VAL A 20 -1.69 -16.53 -3.99
CA VAL A 20 -2.01 -17.15 -2.70
C VAL A 20 -2.00 -18.67 -2.85
N THR A 21 -0.91 -19.29 -2.41
CA THR A 21 -0.72 -20.76 -2.49
C THR A 21 -1.32 -21.53 -1.31
N ASP A 22 -1.49 -20.86 -0.16
CA ASP A 22 -2.15 -21.40 1.04
C ASP A 22 -2.87 -20.27 1.79
N ALA A 23 -4.18 -20.16 1.56
CA ALA A 23 -5.00 -19.12 2.17
C ALA A 23 -5.13 -19.29 3.69
N ALA A 24 -5.15 -20.52 4.21
CA ALA A 24 -5.31 -20.75 5.65
C ALA A 24 -4.06 -20.36 6.43
N GLN A 25 -2.88 -20.62 5.87
CA GLN A 25 -1.62 -20.14 6.43
C GLN A 25 -1.55 -18.61 6.42
N LEU A 26 -1.98 -17.99 5.31
CA LEU A 26 -1.97 -16.53 5.14
C LEU A 26 -2.88 -15.83 6.16
N THR A 27 -4.15 -16.23 6.25
CA THR A 27 -5.12 -15.63 7.17
C THR A 27 -4.75 -15.88 8.63
N GLY A 28 -4.17 -17.06 8.94
CA GLY A 28 -3.64 -17.37 10.26
C GLY A 28 -2.50 -16.43 10.67
N ALA A 29 -1.53 -16.20 9.78
CA ALA A 29 -0.42 -15.29 10.04
C ALA A 29 -0.89 -13.84 10.27
N ALA A 30 -1.83 -13.35 9.46
CA ALA A 30 -2.41 -12.02 9.62
C ALA A 30 -3.14 -11.88 10.97
N PHE A 31 -3.94 -12.89 11.34
CA PHE A 31 -4.63 -12.93 12.63
C PHE A 31 -3.65 -12.88 13.81
N ASP A 32 -2.57 -13.66 13.75
CA ASP A 32 -1.54 -13.68 14.80
C ASP A 32 -0.84 -12.33 14.93
N ARG A 33 -0.54 -11.66 13.80
CA ARG A 33 0.03 -10.31 13.78
C ARG A 33 -0.89 -9.28 14.43
N ILE A 34 -2.17 -9.26 14.05
CA ILE A 34 -3.18 -8.36 14.64
C ILE A 34 -3.35 -8.62 16.15
N THR A 35 -3.30 -9.88 16.56
CA THR A 35 -3.37 -10.26 17.98
C THR A 35 -2.18 -9.77 18.77
N ALA A 36 -0.99 -9.84 18.17
CA ALA A 36 0.25 -9.42 18.80
C ALA A 36 0.44 -7.89 18.84
N ASP A 37 -0.35 -7.12 18.09
CA ASP A 37 -0.23 -5.66 18.02
C ASP A 37 -0.81 -4.98 19.28
N PRO A 38 0.02 -4.38 20.15
CA PRO A 38 -0.44 -3.70 21.35
C PRO A 38 -0.98 -2.28 21.07
N ALA A 39 -0.70 -1.71 19.89
CA ALA A 39 -1.15 -0.37 19.51
C ALA A 39 -2.60 -0.38 19.00
N LEU A 40 -3.12 -1.53 18.56
CA LEU A 40 -4.51 -1.66 18.15
C LEU A 40 -5.49 -1.66 19.34
N PRO A 41 -6.49 -0.77 19.37
CA PRO A 41 -7.63 -0.84 20.29
C PRO A 41 -8.38 -2.18 20.18
N GLU A 42 -9.00 -2.63 21.27
CA GLU A 42 -9.64 -3.96 21.33
C GLU A 42 -10.77 -4.14 20.31
N GLU A 43 -11.60 -3.12 20.11
CA GLU A 43 -12.71 -3.17 19.15
C GLU A 43 -12.22 -3.19 17.70
N GLU A 44 -11.23 -2.38 17.36
CA GLU A 44 -10.58 -2.39 16.04
C GLU A 44 -9.87 -3.73 15.79
N ARG A 45 -9.15 -4.25 16.79
CA ARG A 45 -8.51 -5.57 16.72
C ARG A 45 -9.53 -6.66 16.39
N ARG A 46 -10.67 -6.67 17.06
CA ARG A 46 -11.74 -7.66 16.83
C ARG A 46 -12.28 -7.56 15.40
N GLN A 47 -12.52 -6.35 14.91
CA GLN A 47 -13.01 -6.14 13.55
C GLN A 47 -11.97 -6.60 12.51
N SER A 48 -10.71 -6.17 12.62
CA SER A 48 -9.64 -6.62 11.72
C SER A 48 -9.46 -8.14 11.75
N GLN A 49 -9.56 -8.76 12.93
CA GLN A 49 -9.49 -10.21 13.09
C GLN A 49 -10.62 -10.97 12.37
N GLU A 50 -11.84 -10.43 12.35
CA GLU A 50 -12.95 -11.00 11.59
C GLU A 50 -12.70 -10.83 10.09
N THR A 51 -12.30 -9.63 9.66
CA THR A 51 -12.02 -9.32 8.25
C THR A 51 -10.95 -10.24 7.66
N VAL A 52 -9.79 -10.37 8.29
CA VAL A 52 -8.69 -11.20 7.74
C VAL A 52 -8.96 -12.69 7.75
N ARG A 53 -9.95 -13.17 8.52
CA ARG A 53 -10.34 -14.58 8.51
C ARG A 53 -11.14 -14.93 7.26
N ASP A 54 -11.97 -14.01 6.83
CA ASP A 54 -12.90 -14.23 5.72
C ASP A 54 -12.29 -13.78 4.38
N ASP A 55 -11.28 -12.90 4.41
CA ASP A 55 -10.67 -12.32 3.22
C ASP A 55 -9.12 -12.48 3.18
N PRO A 56 -8.58 -13.33 2.28
CA PRO A 56 -7.15 -13.48 2.05
C PRO A 56 -6.45 -12.21 1.53
N ALA A 57 -7.15 -11.33 0.80
CA ALA A 57 -6.58 -10.09 0.30
C ALA A 57 -6.33 -9.11 1.45
N GLU A 58 -7.30 -8.98 2.36
CA GLU A 58 -7.15 -8.21 3.60
C GLU A 58 -6.06 -8.78 4.51
N ALA A 59 -5.97 -10.11 4.60
CA ALA A 59 -4.88 -10.77 5.31
C ALA A 59 -3.50 -10.44 4.72
N LEU A 60 -3.38 -10.41 3.40
CA LEU A 60 -2.14 -10.01 2.72
C LEU A 60 -1.79 -8.55 3.00
N ALA A 61 -2.77 -7.65 2.90
CA ALA A 61 -2.59 -6.23 3.18
C ALA A 61 -2.11 -5.97 4.62
N HIS A 62 -2.56 -6.78 5.59
CA HIS A 62 -2.11 -6.70 6.98
C HIS A 62 -0.68 -7.22 7.24
N LEU A 63 -0.15 -8.06 6.34
CA LEU A 63 1.17 -8.67 6.47
C LEU A 63 2.27 -7.89 5.74
N ILE A 64 1.92 -7.19 4.66
CA ILE A 64 2.88 -6.41 3.89
C ILE A 64 2.99 -5.00 4.48
N ASP A 65 4.18 -4.69 4.98
CA ASP A 65 4.56 -3.31 5.26
C ASP A 65 5.38 -2.77 4.07
N PRO A 66 4.84 -1.83 3.27
CA PRO A 66 5.56 -1.26 2.14
C PRO A 66 6.83 -0.50 2.51
N PHE A 67 6.88 0.03 3.73
CA PHE A 67 8.06 0.73 4.22
C PHE A 67 9.20 -0.26 4.42
N ASP A 68 8.92 -1.40 5.06
CA ASP A 68 9.92 -2.47 5.26
C ASP A 68 10.44 -3.03 3.93
N LEU A 69 9.60 -3.11 2.88
CA LEU A 69 10.03 -3.59 1.56
C LEU A 69 11.15 -2.76 0.93
N VAL A 70 11.22 -1.46 1.23
CA VAL A 70 12.21 -0.52 0.66
C VAL A 70 13.22 0.00 1.69
N ALA A 71 12.99 -0.23 2.98
CA ALA A 71 13.84 0.25 4.07
C ALA A 71 15.25 -0.38 4.06
N GLU A 72 15.41 -1.57 3.49
CA GLU A 72 16.69 -2.28 3.45
C GLU A 72 17.57 -1.91 2.23
N VAL A 73 17.13 -0.97 1.37
CA VAL A 73 17.92 -0.56 0.19
C VAL A 73 19.16 0.23 0.63
N PRO A 74 20.39 -0.24 0.35
CA PRO A 74 21.60 0.41 0.85
C PRO A 74 21.82 1.80 0.26
N GLY A 75 22.14 2.78 1.12
CA GLY A 75 22.47 4.14 0.69
C GLY A 75 21.27 5.02 0.35
N THR A 76 20.06 4.59 0.71
CA THR A 76 18.81 5.34 0.46
C THR A 76 18.00 5.51 1.74
N GLU A 77 17.29 6.63 1.87
CA GLU A 77 16.32 6.90 2.94
C GLU A 77 14.97 7.19 2.28
N LEU A 78 13.89 6.56 2.74
CA LEU A 78 12.56 6.73 2.16
C LEU A 78 11.99 8.10 2.54
N ALA A 79 11.81 8.98 1.55
CA ALA A 79 11.30 10.33 1.77
C ALA A 79 9.77 10.40 1.85
N GLN A 80 9.05 9.61 1.05
CA GLN A 80 7.59 9.56 0.99
C GLN A 80 7.14 8.27 0.28
N ALA A 81 6.05 7.67 0.76
CA ALA A 81 5.31 6.61 0.07
C ALA A 81 3.81 6.97 0.12
N SER A 82 3.09 6.74 -0.98
CA SER A 82 1.63 6.86 -1.05
C SER A 82 1.08 5.53 -1.52
N TRP A 83 0.12 4.99 -0.78
CA TRP A 83 -0.60 3.76 -1.09
C TRP A 83 -2.10 4.05 -1.04
N SER A 84 -2.81 3.62 -2.08
CA SER A 84 -4.27 3.51 -2.10
C SER A 84 -4.63 2.16 -2.70
N SER A 85 -5.53 1.43 -2.05
CA SER A 85 -6.04 0.15 -2.50
C SER A 85 -7.24 0.36 -3.43
N GLU A 86 -7.22 -0.23 -4.62
CA GLU A 86 -8.40 -0.36 -5.48
C GLU A 86 -9.35 -1.46 -4.93
N GLU A 87 -10.66 -1.36 -5.19
CA GLU A 87 -11.62 -2.43 -4.86
C GLU A 87 -11.27 -3.73 -5.62
N MET A 88 -11.54 -4.88 -4.99
CA MET A 88 -11.28 -6.23 -5.54
C MET A 88 -11.70 -6.36 -7.02
N THR A 89 -10.73 -6.58 -7.91
CA THR A 89 -10.92 -6.72 -9.37
C THR A 89 -10.12 -7.92 -9.91
N ASP A 90 -10.58 -8.53 -11.01
CA ASP A 90 -9.86 -9.59 -11.72
C ASP A 90 -8.61 -9.03 -12.43
N TYR A 91 -7.48 -9.76 -12.40
CA TYR A 91 -6.21 -9.31 -13.01
C TYR A 91 -6.28 -9.25 -14.56
N ASP A 92 -6.10 -8.05 -15.13
CA ASP A 92 -5.89 -7.79 -16.57
C ASP A 92 -4.49 -7.18 -16.80
N PRO A 93 -3.53 -7.91 -17.38
CA PRO A 93 -2.16 -7.44 -17.61
C PRO A 93 -2.03 -6.34 -18.68
N ASP A 94 -3.09 -6.06 -19.45
CA ASP A 94 -3.10 -5.03 -20.50
C ASP A 94 -3.88 -3.76 -20.08
N ALA A 95 -4.39 -3.70 -18.84
CA ALA A 95 -5.10 -2.53 -18.34
C ALA A 95 -4.13 -1.38 -18.01
N GLU A 96 -4.18 -0.29 -18.78
CA GLU A 96 -3.43 0.93 -18.46
C GLU A 96 -4.10 1.67 -17.30
N TRP A 97 -3.30 2.01 -16.27
CA TRP A 97 -3.75 2.81 -15.13
C TRP A 97 -4.02 4.25 -15.60
N ASP A 98 -5.28 4.66 -15.65
CA ASP A 98 -5.69 5.99 -16.12
C ASP A 98 -5.33 7.03 -15.04
N ALA A 99 -4.11 7.57 -15.14
CA ALA A 99 -3.57 8.56 -14.21
C ALA A 99 -4.39 9.86 -14.13
N ALA A 100 -5.40 10.04 -15.00
CA ALA A 100 -6.30 11.19 -14.99
C ALA A 100 -7.25 11.22 -13.78
N GLU A 101 -7.52 10.09 -13.11
CA GLU A 101 -8.42 10.07 -11.94
C GLU A 101 -7.77 10.66 -10.68
N TRP A 102 -6.44 10.72 -10.63
CA TRP A 102 -5.67 11.17 -9.46
C TRP A 102 -5.26 12.66 -9.50
N ASP A 103 -5.55 13.37 -10.59
CA ASP A 103 -5.22 14.79 -10.77
C ASP A 103 -6.35 15.74 -10.29
N LEU A 104 -7.05 15.37 -9.21
CA LEU A 104 -8.15 16.17 -8.63
C LEU A 104 -7.68 17.24 -7.63
N ALA A 105 -6.48 17.80 -7.78
CA ALA A 105 -6.03 18.89 -6.92
C ALA A 105 -5.08 19.89 -7.59
N ASP A 106 -5.45 20.43 -8.75
CA ASP A 106 -4.90 21.71 -9.23
C ASP A 106 -5.89 22.42 -10.18
N ASP A 107 -6.94 23.06 -9.64
CA ASP A 107 -7.42 24.38 -10.08
C ASP A 107 -8.66 24.82 -9.28
N VAL A 108 -8.45 25.47 -8.13
CA VAL A 108 -9.38 26.47 -7.59
C VAL A 108 -8.61 27.67 -7.06
N ASP A 109 -7.74 28.24 -7.90
CA ASP A 109 -7.34 29.63 -7.72
C ASP A 109 -8.40 30.53 -8.36
N GLY A 110 -9.11 31.27 -7.51
CA GLY A 110 -10.17 32.16 -7.92
C GLY A 110 -9.64 33.48 -8.48
N GLU A 111 -10.19 33.91 -9.61
CA GLU A 111 -10.31 35.32 -9.97
C GLU A 111 -11.64 35.58 -10.69
N GLY A 112 -12.42 36.52 -10.14
CA GLY A 112 -13.69 37.02 -10.66
C GLY A 112 -14.29 38.07 -9.74
#